data_AF-C8BX28-F1
#
_entry.id   AF-C8BX28-F1
#
_cell.length_a   1.000
_cell.length_b   1.000
_cell.length_c   1.000
_cell.angle_alpha   90.00
_cell.angle_beta   90.00
_cell.angle_gamma   90.00
#
_symmetry.space_group_name_H-M   'P 1'
#
loop_
_entity.id
_entity.type
_entity.pdbx_description
1 polymer ?
#
loop_
_entity_poly.entity_id
_entity_poly.type
_entity_poly.pdbx_seq_one_letter_code
_entity_poly.pdbx_strand_id
1 'polypeptide(L)'
;MLLKWRARCKRAQMAHNFNEISFRRFHMSLGVMLIVFTTFASVLTFADFPDYPWLPATVSIAATIFAAFQTFMKFSERADIHKVSARRYGEIKKEIEFIINFDSDENSLLGRVDSIRQKESEISQESPNTISYNWKRAKKETISENDGYSIRNNT
;
A
#
# COMPACT_ATOMS: atom_id res chain seq x y z
N MET A 1 14.99 -21.56 -9.38
CA MET A 1 14.07 -20.55 -9.95
C MET A 1 12.94 -20.12 -8.99
N LEU A 2 12.32 -21.05 -8.24
CA LEU A 2 11.25 -20.73 -7.27
C LEU A 2 11.67 -19.78 -6.13
N LEU A 3 12.89 -19.91 -5.60
CA LEU A 3 13.41 -18.99 -4.58
C LEU A 3 13.48 -17.53 -5.06
N LYS A 4 13.91 -17.31 -6.31
CA LYS A 4 13.91 -15.99 -6.95
C LYS A 4 12.49 -15.45 -7.10
N TRP A 5 11.53 -16.33 -7.40
CA TRP A 5 10.13 -15.94 -7.52
C TRP A 5 9.53 -15.52 -6.18
N ARG A 6 9.70 -16.36 -5.15
CA ARG A 6 9.37 -16.05 -3.76
C ARG A 6 9.92 -14.68 -3.32
N ALA A 7 11.19 -14.39 -3.64
CA ALA A 7 11.83 -13.12 -3.30
C ALA A 7 11.21 -11.90 -4.02
N ARG A 8 10.74 -12.07 -5.28
CA ARG A 8 9.97 -11.04 -5.98
C ARG A 8 8.59 -10.84 -5.37
N CYS A 9 7.86 -11.92 -5.04
CA CYS A 9 6.56 -11.84 -4.38
C CYS A 9 6.68 -11.15 -3.02
N LYS A 10 7.74 -11.43 -2.24
CA LYS A 10 8.02 -10.74 -0.98
C LYS A 10 8.23 -9.24 -1.19
N ARG A 11 8.98 -8.84 -2.22
CA ARG A 11 9.20 -7.42 -2.55
C ARG A 11 7.88 -6.73 -2.92
N ALA A 12 7.06 -7.34 -3.77
CA ALA A 12 5.75 -6.82 -4.13
C ALA A 12 4.83 -6.68 -2.89
N GLN A 13 4.79 -7.72 -2.05
CA GLN A 13 4.08 -7.70 -0.76
C GLN A 13 4.52 -6.50 0.11
N MET A 14 5.83 -6.30 0.29
CA MET A 14 6.34 -5.19 1.12
C MET A 14 6.04 -3.83 0.51
N ALA A 15 6.14 -3.69 -0.82
CA ALA A 15 5.80 -2.45 -1.50
C ALA A 15 4.33 -2.08 -1.28
N HIS A 16 3.41 -3.04 -1.43
CA HIS A 16 1.99 -2.82 -1.16
C HIS A 16 1.72 -2.51 0.33
N ASN A 17 2.36 -3.21 1.28
CA ASN A 17 2.24 -2.89 2.71
C ASN A 17 2.70 -1.46 3.02
N PHE A 18 3.79 -0.98 2.43
CA PHE A 18 4.22 0.41 2.65
C PHE A 18 3.24 1.44 2.07
N ASN A 19 2.61 1.13 0.93
CA ASN A 19 1.55 1.98 0.39
C ASN A 19 0.31 1.98 1.28
N GLU A 20 -0.10 0.82 1.80
CA GLU A 20 -1.20 0.71 2.78
C GLU A 20 -0.97 1.59 4.00
N ILE A 21 0.20 1.50 4.62
CA ILE A 21 0.57 2.31 5.77
C ILE A 21 0.58 3.80 5.42
N SER A 22 1.14 4.17 4.26
CA SER A 22 1.23 5.56 3.81
C SER A 22 -0.16 6.16 3.61
N PHE A 23 -1.04 5.48 2.87
CA PHE A 23 -2.39 5.96 2.62
C PHE A 23 -3.25 5.98 3.89
N ARG A 24 -3.11 5.00 4.79
CA ARG A 24 -3.79 5.05 6.09
C ARG A 24 -3.34 6.25 6.93
N ARG A 25 -2.04 6.60 6.90
CA ARG A 25 -1.52 7.80 7.57
C ARG A 25 -2.07 9.08 6.95
N PHE A 26 -2.12 9.17 5.61
CA PHE A 26 -2.72 10.33 4.94
C PHE A 26 -4.21 10.48 5.26
N HIS A 27 -4.96 9.38 5.26
CA HIS A 27 -6.37 9.38 5.63
C HIS A 27 -6.57 9.91 7.05
N MET A 28 -5.83 9.37 8.03
CA MET A 28 -5.92 9.78 9.42
C MET A 28 -5.52 11.25 9.61
N SER A 29 -4.40 11.67 9.00
CA SER A 29 -3.91 13.04 9.10
C SER A 29 -4.90 14.06 8.54
N LEU A 30 -5.47 13.79 7.36
CA LEU A 30 -6.49 14.67 6.77
C LEU A 30 -7.78 14.69 7.57
N GLY A 31 -8.22 13.55 8.11
CA GLY A 31 -9.38 13.51 8.99
C GLY A 31 -9.19 14.36 10.24
N VAL A 32 -8.02 14.27 10.88
CA VAL A 32 -7.68 15.10 12.05
C VAL A 32 -7.65 16.58 11.68
N MET A 33 -6.99 16.96 10.58
CA MET A 33 -6.95 18.36 10.12
C MET A 33 -8.35 18.90 9.80
N LEU A 34 -9.21 18.09 9.17
CA LEU A 34 -10.58 18.48 8.88
C LEU A 34 -11.39 18.71 10.17
N ILE A 35 -11.28 17.83 11.16
CA ILE A 35 -11.95 18.00 12.46
C ILE A 35 -11.49 19.29 13.14
N VAL A 36 -10.18 19.57 13.10
CA VAL A 36 -9.63 20.82 13.65
C VAL A 36 -10.23 22.02 12.93
N PHE A 37 -10.13 22.11 11.60
CA PHE A 37 -10.64 23.26 10.86
C PHE A 37 -12.15 23.45 10.99
N THR A 38 -12.94 22.38 10.98
CA THR A 38 -14.40 22.46 11.16
C THR A 38 -14.76 22.94 12.57
N THR A 39 -14.04 22.48 13.60
CA THR A 39 -14.24 22.95 14.98
C THR A 39 -13.89 24.43 15.09
N PHE A 40 -12.75 24.86 14.55
CA PHE A 40 -12.36 26.28 14.53
C PHE A 40 -13.36 27.13 13.76
N ALA A 41 -13.79 26.70 12.57
CA ALA A 41 -14.81 27.40 11.78
C ALA A 41 -16.10 27.58 12.59
N SER A 42 -16.55 26.55 13.31
CA SER A 42 -17.74 26.62 14.15
C SER A 42 -17.58 27.66 15.28
N VAL A 43 -16.47 27.64 16.01
CA VAL A 43 -16.20 28.61 17.09
C VAL A 43 -16.10 30.04 16.53
N LEU A 44 -15.37 30.23 15.43
CA LEU A 44 -15.17 31.52 14.76
C LEU A 44 -16.48 32.13 14.25
N THR A 45 -17.49 31.31 13.95
CA THR A 45 -18.80 31.82 13.49
C THR A 45 -19.59 32.50 14.61
N PHE A 46 -19.36 32.09 15.87
CA PHE A 46 -20.07 32.64 17.03
C PHE A 46 -19.26 33.64 17.85
N ALA A 47 -17.96 33.78 17.56
CA ALA A 47 -17.07 34.69 18.26
C ALA A 47 -16.87 35.96 17.43
N ASP A 48 -17.00 37.13 18.08
CA ASP A 48 -16.79 38.42 17.43
C ASP A 48 -15.30 38.75 17.32
N PHE A 49 -14.80 38.86 16.08
CA PHE A 49 -13.42 39.24 15.77
C PHE A 49 -13.37 40.52 14.91
N PRO A 50 -13.53 41.70 15.51
CA PRO A 50 -13.62 42.97 14.77
C PRO A 50 -12.33 43.32 14.00
N ASP A 51 -11.16 42.92 14.52
CA ASP A 51 -9.87 43.17 13.87
C ASP A 51 -9.59 42.22 12.68
N TYR A 52 -10.30 41.08 12.61
CA TYR A 52 -10.08 40.04 11.60
C TYR A 52 -11.39 39.45 11.05
N PRO A 53 -12.25 40.25 10.40
CA PRO A 53 -13.56 39.81 9.92
C PRO A 53 -13.50 38.72 8.83
N TRP A 54 -12.36 38.58 8.16
CA TRP A 54 -12.14 37.58 7.11
C TRP A 54 -11.78 36.19 7.67
N LEU A 55 -11.39 36.09 8.95
CA LEU A 55 -10.87 34.86 9.55
C LEU A 55 -11.89 33.70 9.56
N PRO A 56 -13.16 33.89 9.94
CA PRO A 56 -14.15 32.81 9.92
C PRO A 56 -14.36 32.25 8.50
N ALA A 57 -14.39 33.13 7.49
CA ALA A 57 -14.59 32.74 6.11
C ALA A 57 -13.42 31.93 5.55
N THR A 58 -12.17 32.35 5.79
CA THR A 58 -10.99 31.64 5.29
C THR A 58 -10.84 30.26 5.93
N VAL A 59 -11.09 30.13 7.24
CA VAL A 59 -11.05 28.84 7.94
C VAL A 59 -12.14 27.90 7.45
N SER A 60 -13.35 28.41 7.18
CA SER A 60 -14.46 27.62 6.62
C SER A 60 -14.17 27.12 5.20
N ILE A 61 -13.56 27.96 4.35
CA ILE A 61 -13.12 27.58 3.00
C ILE A 61 -12.04 26.49 3.10
N ALA A 62 -11.06 26.66 3.98
CA ALA A 62 -10.03 25.64 4.22
C ALA A 62 -10.68 24.30 4.64
N ALA A 63 -11.57 24.31 5.64
CA ALA A 63 -12.29 23.11 6.07
C ALA A 63 -12.98 22.40 4.89
N THR A 64 -13.67 23.16 4.04
CA THR A 64 -14.37 22.64 2.85
C THR A 64 -13.40 22.00 1.84
N ILE A 65 -12.24 22.62 1.59
CA ILE A 65 -11.21 22.07 0.70
C ILE A 65 -10.65 20.75 1.26
N PHE A 66 -10.36 20.69 2.57
CA PHE A 66 -9.88 19.46 3.21
C PHE A 66 -10.93 18.34 3.16
N ALA A 67 -12.22 18.66 3.35
CA ALA A 67 -13.31 17.70 3.19
C ALA A 67 -13.40 17.15 1.76
N ALA A 68 -13.26 18.03 0.76
CA ALA A 68 -13.22 17.63 -0.63
C ALA A 68 -12.02 16.70 -0.90
N PHE A 69 -10.82 17.06 -0.42
CA PHE A 69 -9.63 16.19 -0.55
C PHE A 69 -9.82 14.83 0.09
N GLN A 70 -10.40 14.76 1.29
CA GLN A 70 -10.69 13.48 1.95
C GLN A 70 -11.64 12.62 1.11
N THR A 71 -12.65 13.24 0.49
CA THR A 71 -13.68 12.55 -0.31
C THR A 71 -13.15 12.09 -1.68
N PHE A 72 -12.44 12.96 -2.41
CA PHE A 72 -11.95 12.65 -3.76
C PHE A 72 -10.73 11.72 -3.76
N MET A 73 -9.84 11.85 -2.79
CA MET A 73 -8.61 11.05 -2.77
C MET A 73 -8.85 9.61 -2.32
N LYS A 74 -9.91 9.37 -1.53
CA LYS A 74 -10.32 8.03 -1.07
C LYS A 74 -9.16 7.22 -0.46
N PHE A 75 -8.36 7.87 0.39
CA PHE A 75 -7.14 7.28 0.93
C PHE A 75 -7.37 5.98 1.71
N SER A 76 -8.50 5.84 2.41
CA SER A 76 -8.85 4.58 3.10
C SER A 76 -9.05 3.44 2.10
N GLU A 77 -9.84 3.66 1.05
CA GLU A 77 -10.10 2.65 0.02
C GLU A 77 -8.80 2.23 -0.68
N ARG A 78 -7.95 3.19 -1.05
CA ARG A 78 -6.62 2.91 -1.63
C ARG A 78 -5.74 2.10 -0.69
N ALA A 79 -5.78 2.39 0.62
CA ALA A 79 -5.04 1.63 1.62
C ALA A 79 -5.54 0.17 1.68
N ASP A 80 -6.84 -0.05 1.65
CA ASP A 80 -7.45 -1.37 1.69
C ASP A 80 -7.15 -2.18 0.42
N ILE A 81 -7.17 -1.57 -0.77
CA ILE A 81 -6.78 -2.25 -2.01
C ILE A 81 -5.32 -2.74 -1.89
N HIS A 82 -4.41 -1.88 -1.43
CA HIS A 82 -3.02 -2.30 -1.22
C HIS A 82 -2.86 -3.35 -0.11
N LYS A 83 -3.68 -3.31 0.94
CA LYS A 83 -3.72 -4.34 1.99
C LYS A 83 -4.07 -5.71 1.40
N VAL A 84 -5.07 -5.76 0.52
CA VAL A 84 -5.51 -6.98 -0.16
C VAL A 84 -4.43 -7.50 -1.10
N SER A 85 -3.86 -6.64 -1.95
CA SER A 85 -2.74 -7.02 -2.82
C SER A 85 -1.56 -7.58 -2.03
N ALA A 86 -1.18 -6.93 -0.92
CA ALA A 86 -0.07 -7.39 -0.09
C ALA A 86 -0.35 -8.78 0.53
N ARG A 87 -1.59 -9.04 0.97
CA ARG A 87 -2.00 -10.35 1.50
C ARG A 87 -1.91 -11.44 0.43
N ARG A 88 -2.44 -11.19 -0.77
CA ARG A 88 -2.42 -12.16 -1.88
C ARG A 88 -1.00 -12.49 -2.33
N TYR A 89 -0.10 -11.50 -2.43
CA TYR A 89 1.33 -11.79 -2.66
C TYR A 89 1.98 -12.57 -1.51
N GLY A 90 1.55 -12.32 -0.27
CA GLY A 90 1.99 -13.07 0.90
C GLY A 90 1.54 -14.53 0.90
N GLU A 91 0.33 -14.81 0.40
CA GLU A 91 -0.21 -16.16 0.20
C GLU A 91 0.60 -16.93 -0.85
N ILE A 92 0.86 -16.33 -2.01
CA ILE A 92 1.72 -16.92 -3.04
C ILE A 92 3.10 -17.24 -2.47
N LYS A 93 3.70 -16.30 -1.72
CA LYS A 93 5.01 -16.51 -1.10
C LYS A 93 5.00 -17.74 -0.17
N LYS A 94 3.96 -17.88 0.67
CA LYS A 94 3.81 -19.04 1.57
C LYS A 94 3.59 -20.33 0.81
N GLU A 95 2.84 -20.30 -0.29
CA GLU A 95 2.60 -21.45 -1.16
C GLU A 95 3.92 -21.92 -1.81
N ILE A 96 4.74 -20.99 -2.29
CA ILE A 96 6.08 -21.30 -2.81
C ILE A 96 6.99 -21.84 -1.69
N GLU A 97 6.95 -21.25 -0.49
CA GLU A 97 7.71 -21.75 0.68
C GLU A 97 7.29 -23.18 1.05
N PHE A 98 6.00 -23.50 0.96
CA PHE A 98 5.53 -24.85 1.20
C PHE A 98 6.07 -25.84 0.15
N ILE A 99 6.00 -25.49 -1.13
CA ILE A 99 6.54 -26.32 -2.22
C ILE A 99 8.03 -26.60 -2.03
N ILE A 100 8.81 -25.57 -1.69
CA ILE A 100 10.26 -25.70 -1.53
C ILE A 100 10.65 -26.63 -0.37
N ASN A 101 9.88 -26.64 0.73
CA ASN A 101 10.27 -27.32 1.96
C ASN A 101 9.62 -28.70 2.15
N PHE A 102 8.47 -28.95 1.54
CA PHE A 102 7.64 -30.13 1.86
C PHE A 102 7.20 -30.93 0.64
N ASP A 103 7.29 -30.39 -0.57
CA ASP A 103 6.76 -31.07 -1.74
C ASP A 103 7.87 -31.91 -2.41
N SER A 104 7.64 -33.21 -2.50
CA SER A 104 8.58 -34.19 -3.08
C SER A 104 7.99 -34.89 -4.32
N ASP A 105 6.73 -34.62 -4.66
CA ASP A 105 6.08 -35.26 -5.81
C ASP A 105 6.25 -34.42 -7.08
N GLU A 106 7.22 -34.83 -7.90
CA GLU A 106 7.59 -34.15 -9.14
C GLU A 106 6.44 -34.10 -10.16
N ASN A 107 5.53 -35.07 -10.14
CA ASN A 107 4.38 -35.13 -11.05
C ASN A 107 3.33 -34.04 -10.72
N SER A 108 3.13 -33.71 -9.45
CA SER A 108 2.20 -32.65 -9.03
C SER A 108 2.81 -31.24 -9.07
N LEU A 109 4.15 -31.15 -9.04
CA LEU A 109 4.89 -29.89 -8.97
C LEU A 109 4.56 -28.94 -10.12
N LEU A 110 4.52 -29.43 -11.36
CA LEU A 110 4.25 -28.61 -12.55
C LEU A 110 2.88 -27.94 -12.49
N GLY A 111 1.84 -28.69 -12.09
CA GLY A 111 0.47 -28.16 -11.96
C GLY A 111 0.36 -27.10 -10.87
N ARG A 112 1.06 -27.29 -9.74
CA ARG A 112 1.07 -26.29 -8.65
C ARG A 112 1.82 -25.02 -9.04
N VAL A 113 2.96 -25.15 -9.71
CA VAL A 113 3.73 -24.02 -10.22
C VAL A 113 2.91 -23.22 -11.24
N ASP A 114 2.14 -23.90 -12.11
CA ASP A 114 1.25 -23.23 -13.05
C ASP A 114 0.09 -22.50 -12.35
N SER A 115 -0.50 -23.12 -11.32
CA SER A 115 -1.52 -22.46 -10.48
C SER A 115 -0.98 -21.18 -9.83
N ILE A 116 0.25 -21.21 -9.29
CA ILE A 116 0.90 -20.03 -8.71
C ILE A 116 1.13 -18.95 -9.77
N ARG A 117 1.53 -19.35 -10.99
CA ARG A 117 1.73 -18.43 -12.12
C ARG A 117 0.44 -17.69 -12.47
N GLN A 118 -0.66 -18.43 -12.54
CA GLN A 118 -1.97 -17.86 -12.82
C GLN A 118 -2.40 -16.89 -11.72
N LYS A 119 -2.32 -17.29 -10.45
CA LYS A 119 -2.63 -16.43 -9.30
C LYS A 119 -1.80 -15.14 -9.30
N GLU A 120 -0.50 -15.24 -9.60
CA GLU A 120 0.37 -14.05 -9.68
C GLU A 120 -0.08 -13.12 -10.81
N SER A 121 -0.40 -13.69 -11.98
CA SER A 121 -0.88 -12.92 -13.13
C SER A 121 -2.17 -12.17 -12.81
N GLU A 122 -3.14 -12.84 -12.18
CA GLU A 122 -4.40 -12.25 -11.72
C GLU A 122 -4.14 -11.10 -10.73
N ILE A 123 -3.32 -11.32 -9.70
CA ILE A 123 -2.97 -10.26 -8.75
C ILE A 123 -2.29 -9.09 -9.47
N SER A 124 -1.40 -9.36 -10.40
CA SER A 124 -0.68 -8.31 -11.13
C SER A 124 -1.60 -7.48 -12.03
N GLN A 125 -2.68 -8.05 -12.54
CA GLN A 125 -3.67 -7.33 -13.36
C GLN A 125 -4.59 -6.47 -12.50
N GLU A 126 -4.97 -6.96 -11.31
CA GLU A 126 -5.90 -6.27 -10.42
C GLU A 126 -5.21 -5.28 -9.47
N SER A 127 -3.92 -5.47 -9.18
CA SER A 127 -3.23 -4.66 -8.18
C SER A 127 -2.87 -3.28 -8.73
N PRO A 128 -3.17 -2.20 -7.99
CA PRO A 128 -2.76 -0.87 -8.40
C PRO A 128 -1.25 -0.69 -8.31
N ASN A 129 -0.72 0.19 -9.14
CA ASN A 129 0.71 0.52 -9.11
C ASN A 129 1.15 1.07 -7.74
N THR A 130 2.28 0.57 -7.25
CA THR A 130 2.89 1.07 -6.01
C THR A 130 3.63 2.40 -6.26
N ILE A 131 3.57 3.32 -5.30
CA ILE A 131 4.33 4.58 -5.38
C ILE A 131 5.85 4.28 -5.41
N SER A 132 6.58 4.99 -6.28
CA SER A 132 8.00 4.77 -6.54
C SER A 132 8.87 4.81 -5.28
N TYR A 133 8.59 5.72 -4.34
CA TYR A 133 9.27 5.80 -3.05
C TYR A 133 9.12 4.51 -2.23
N ASN A 134 7.88 4.01 -2.08
CA ASN A 134 7.58 2.79 -1.35
C ASN A 134 8.16 1.55 -2.04
N TRP A 135 8.19 1.54 -3.37
CA TRP A 135 8.88 0.49 -4.14
C TRP A 135 10.39 0.49 -3.90
N LYS A 136 11.05 1.66 -3.96
CA LYS A 136 12.48 1.81 -3.66
C LYS A 136 12.80 1.32 -2.25
N ARG A 137 11.95 1.66 -1.27
CA ARG A 137 12.08 1.19 0.11
C ARG A 137 11.96 -0.34 0.19
N ALA A 138 10.93 -0.93 -0.40
CA ALA A 138 10.76 -2.38 -0.45
C ALA A 138 11.92 -3.08 -1.16
N LYS A 139 12.44 -2.50 -2.25
CA LYS A 139 13.63 -3.00 -2.94
C LYS A 139 14.84 -3.02 -2.02
N LYS A 140 15.09 -1.94 -1.27
CA LYS A 140 16.21 -1.83 -0.32
C LYS A 140 16.11 -2.89 0.78
N GLU A 141 14.93 -3.11 1.35
CA GLU A 141 14.74 -4.10 2.42
C GLU A 141 14.81 -5.56 1.93
N THR A 142 14.57 -5.80 0.64
CA THR A 142 14.59 -7.15 0.04
C THR A 142 15.79 -7.39 -0.87
N ILE A 143 16.81 -6.52 -0.83
CA ILE A 143 17.94 -6.56 -1.75
C ILE A 143 18.80 -7.80 -1.55
N SER A 144 19.22 -8.08 -0.31
CA SER A 144 20.07 -9.23 0.03
C SER A 144 19.43 -10.54 -0.39
N GLU A 145 18.14 -10.69 -0.12
CA GLU A 145 17.38 -11.89 -0.47
C GLU A 145 17.19 -12.04 -1.98
N ASN A 146 16.85 -10.98 -2.70
CA ASN A 146 16.66 -11.08 -4.15
C ASN A 146 17.98 -11.25 -4.91
N ASP A 147 19.04 -10.58 -4.47
CA ASP A 147 20.36 -10.65 -5.10
C ASP A 147 21.02 -12.00 -4.81
N GLY A 148 20.79 -12.57 -3.61
CA GLY A 148 21.22 -13.94 -3.28
C GLY A 148 20.60 -15.04 -4.15
N TYR A 149 19.45 -14.77 -4.79
CA TYR A 149 18.82 -15.69 -5.75
C TYR A 149 18.92 -15.20 -7.20
N SER A 150 19.71 -14.15 -7.47
CA SER A 150 19.95 -13.65 -8.81
C SER A 150 21.03 -14.49 -9.51
N ILE A 151 20.75 -14.92 -10.74
CA ILE A 151 21.65 -15.74 -11.56
C ILE A 151 23.01 -15.05 -11.80
N ARG A 152 23.10 -13.72 -11.63
CA ARG A 152 24.32 -12.92 -11.84
C ARG A 152 25.46 -13.20 -10.85
N ASN A 153 25.20 -13.90 -9.74
CA ASN A 153 26.19 -14.24 -8.72
C ASN A 153 26.61 -15.72 -8.73
N ASN A 154 26.08 -16.53 -9.66
CA ASN A 154 26.35 -17.97 -9.78
C ASN A 154 27.16 -18.32 -11.04
N THR A 155 27.89 -17.36 -11.61
CA THR A 155 28.84 -17.55 -12.73
C THR A 155 30.20 -17.03 -12.33
#